data_AF-A0A6J1HDU0-F1
#
_entry.id   AF-A0A6J1HDU0-F1
#
_cell.length_a   1.000
_cell.length_b   1.000
_cell.length_c   1.000
_cell.angle_alpha   90.00
_cell.angle_beta   90.00
_cell.angle_gamma   90.00
#
_symmetry.space_group_name_H-M   'P 1'
#
loop_
_entity.id
_entity.type
_entity.pdbx_description
1 polymer ?
#
loop_
_entity_poly.entity_id
_entity_poly.type
_entity_poly.pdbx_seq_one_letter_code
_entity_poly.pdbx_strand_id
1 'polypeptide(L)'
;MWPFLIDKAKQGGIDAIETYVFWNAHEPQQGQYDFSGNNDLVRFIRTIQEQGLYAILRIGPYVCAEWNYGGFPVWLHNLPGIEFRTKNKVFMDEMEKFSTVIINTMKDYELFASQGGPIIIAQIENEYGNIKGSYGQAGNEYVKWCADLALSYNLSIPWIMCQEDDAPHPIINTCNGFYCDQFKPNSKNSPKMWTENWTGWFKAWGSRDPLRTAEDLAFAVGRFFQYGGTLQNYYMYHGGTNFGRTSGGPYITTSYDYNAPLDEYGTFATCLDFDPGCDLSMSMEEVLTYGEVNHTEYGHLTTV
;
A
#
# COMPACT_ATOMS: atom_id res chain seq x y z
N MET A 1 0.73 -2.54 -20.70
CA MET A 1 -0.10 -3.30 -19.73
C MET A 1 -0.92 -2.38 -18.85
N TRP A 2 -0.38 -1.30 -18.27
CA TRP A 2 -1.12 -0.47 -17.30
C TRP A 2 -2.55 -0.04 -17.70
N PRO A 3 -2.82 0.53 -18.91
CA PRO A 3 -4.19 0.93 -19.24
C PRO A 3 -5.18 -0.25 -19.22
N PHE A 4 -4.73 -1.44 -19.64
CA PHE A 4 -5.53 -2.66 -19.65
C PHE A 4 -5.77 -3.20 -18.24
N LEU A 5 -4.74 -3.24 -17.38
CA LEU A 5 -4.87 -3.71 -16.00
C LEU A 5 -5.76 -2.77 -15.17
N ILE A 6 -5.62 -1.46 -15.35
CA ILE A 6 -6.41 -0.45 -14.64
C ILE A 6 -7.88 -0.50 -15.11
N ASP A 7 -8.13 -0.68 -16.41
CA ASP A 7 -9.48 -0.92 -16.94
C ASP A 7 -10.13 -2.19 -16.34
N LYS A 8 -9.35 -3.27 -16.19
CA LYS A 8 -9.81 -4.48 -15.53
C LYS A 8 -10.11 -4.29 -14.05
N ALA A 9 -9.27 -3.55 -13.33
CA ALA A 9 -9.54 -3.18 -11.94
C ALA A 9 -10.83 -2.36 -11.80
N LYS A 10 -11.05 -1.40 -12.71
CA LYS A 10 -12.29 -0.63 -12.78
C LYS A 10 -13.51 -1.51 -13.03
N GLN A 11 -13.43 -2.45 -13.98
CA GLN A 11 -14.49 -3.43 -14.24
C GLN A 11 -14.76 -4.33 -13.04
N GLY A 12 -13.75 -4.60 -12.21
CA GLY A 12 -13.86 -5.34 -10.97
C GLY A 12 -14.34 -4.53 -9.77
N GLY A 13 -14.79 -3.29 -9.95
CA GLY A 13 -15.39 -2.47 -8.90
C GLY A 13 -14.39 -1.77 -7.97
N ILE A 14 -13.14 -1.57 -8.41
CA ILE A 14 -12.12 -0.85 -7.64
C ILE A 14 -12.24 0.66 -7.84
N ASP A 15 -12.26 1.44 -6.75
CA ASP A 15 -12.30 2.91 -6.77
C ASP A 15 -10.92 3.57 -6.80
N ALA A 16 -9.92 2.90 -6.24
CA ALA A 16 -8.57 3.44 -6.09
C ALA A 16 -7.48 2.38 -6.36
N ILE A 17 -6.41 2.79 -7.01
CA ILE A 17 -5.22 1.95 -7.23
C ILE A 17 -4.14 2.36 -6.21
N GLU A 18 -3.72 1.41 -5.38
CA GLU A 18 -2.59 1.58 -4.46
C GLU A 18 -1.28 1.10 -5.10
N THR A 19 -0.19 1.84 -4.89
CA THR A 19 1.13 1.42 -5.36
C THR A 19 2.25 1.91 -4.46
N TYR A 20 3.32 1.12 -4.36
CA TYR A 20 4.59 1.53 -3.78
C TYR A 20 5.43 2.34 -4.76
N VAL A 21 6.35 3.15 -4.22
CA VAL A 21 7.42 3.78 -4.99
C VAL A 21 8.75 3.09 -4.68
N PHE A 22 9.41 2.54 -5.70
CA PHE A 22 10.62 1.73 -5.51
C PHE A 22 11.88 2.59 -5.66
N TRP A 23 12.44 3.07 -4.54
CA TRP A 23 13.61 3.97 -4.54
C TRP A 23 14.79 3.43 -5.34
N ASN A 24 15.17 2.17 -5.16
CA ASN A 24 16.28 1.56 -5.87
C ASN A 24 16.12 1.52 -7.40
N ALA A 25 14.89 1.50 -7.90
CA ALA A 25 14.58 1.54 -9.32
C ALA A 25 14.62 2.98 -9.84
N HIS A 26 14.12 3.93 -9.04
CA HIS A 26 14.11 5.35 -9.38
C HIS A 26 15.44 6.06 -9.18
N GLU A 27 16.37 5.53 -8.36
CA GLU A 27 17.69 6.12 -8.13
C GLU A 27 18.79 5.03 -8.15
N PRO A 28 19.03 4.39 -9.31
CA PRO A 28 20.00 3.29 -9.43
C PRO A 28 21.44 3.72 -9.10
N GLN A 29 21.75 5.01 -9.28
CA GLN A 29 22.99 5.65 -8.85
C GLN A 29 22.63 6.91 -8.06
N GLN A 30 23.39 7.21 -7.00
CA GLN A 30 23.14 8.37 -6.15
C GLN A 30 23.08 9.67 -6.97
N GLY A 31 21.98 10.41 -6.83
CA GLY A 31 21.66 11.65 -7.53
C GLY A 31 21.21 11.50 -8.98
N GLN A 32 21.09 10.28 -9.52
CA GLN A 32 20.66 10.03 -10.89
C GLN A 32 19.31 9.32 -10.90
N TYR A 33 18.25 10.08 -11.20
CA TYR A 33 16.88 9.60 -11.17
C TYR A 33 16.43 9.02 -12.52
N ASP A 34 15.68 7.91 -12.48
CA ASP A 34 15.04 7.28 -13.64
C ASP A 34 13.52 7.23 -13.45
N PHE A 35 12.83 7.95 -14.35
CA PHE A 35 11.37 7.95 -14.49
C PHE A 35 10.96 7.53 -15.91
N SER A 36 11.73 6.64 -16.54
CA SER A 36 11.47 6.17 -17.91
C SER A 36 10.94 4.74 -17.95
N GLY A 37 10.31 4.36 -19.07
CA GLY A 37 9.86 2.99 -19.29
C GLY A 37 8.89 2.51 -18.22
N ASN A 38 9.22 1.41 -17.55
CA ASN A 38 8.42 0.85 -16.45
C ASN A 38 8.54 1.67 -15.14
N ASN A 39 9.53 2.54 -15.04
CA ASN A 39 9.73 3.45 -13.90
C ASN A 39 9.02 4.80 -14.12
N ASP A 40 8.25 4.98 -15.21
CA ASP A 40 7.50 6.20 -15.46
C ASP A 40 6.26 6.30 -14.55
N LEU A 41 6.50 6.68 -13.30
CA LEU A 41 5.49 6.81 -12.25
C LEU A 41 4.43 7.86 -12.60
N VAL A 42 4.84 8.98 -13.21
CA VAL A 42 3.92 10.05 -13.64
C VAL A 42 2.92 9.49 -14.64
N ARG A 43 3.40 8.77 -15.66
CA ARG A 43 2.52 8.12 -16.65
C ARG A 43 1.59 7.09 -16.01
N PHE A 44 2.10 6.29 -15.06
CA PHE A 44 1.27 5.31 -14.36
C PHE A 44 0.11 5.99 -13.61
N ILE A 45 0.40 7.02 -12.79
CA ILE A 45 -0.61 7.76 -12.03
C ILE A 45 -1.59 8.50 -12.96
N ARG A 46 -1.11 9.11 -14.06
CA ARG A 46 -1.99 9.73 -15.06
C ARG A 46 -2.92 8.71 -15.73
N THR A 47 -2.43 7.49 -15.98
CA THR A 47 -3.28 6.43 -16.55
C THR A 47 -4.41 6.06 -15.59
N ILE A 48 -4.16 6.08 -14.28
CA ILE A 48 -5.21 5.88 -13.25
C ILE A 48 -6.25 6.99 -13.34
N GLN A 49 -5.82 8.26 -13.42
CA GLN A 49 -6.71 9.42 -13.57
C GLN A 49 -7.53 9.36 -14.86
N GLU A 50 -6.93 9.00 -15.99
CA GLU A 50 -7.60 8.88 -17.29
C GLU A 50 -8.71 7.82 -17.28
N GLN A 51 -8.56 6.79 -16.44
CA GLN A 51 -9.60 5.78 -16.20
C GLN A 51 -10.64 6.21 -15.16
N GLY A 52 -10.48 7.38 -14.54
CA GLY A 52 -11.40 7.93 -13.55
C GLY A 52 -11.33 7.26 -12.18
N LEU A 53 -10.19 6.66 -11.84
CA LEU A 53 -9.93 6.08 -10.52
C LEU A 53 -9.07 7.01 -9.67
N TYR A 54 -9.11 6.82 -8.35
CA TYR A 54 -8.18 7.47 -7.42
C TYR A 54 -6.88 6.69 -7.26
N ALA A 55 -5.89 7.30 -6.61
CA ALA A 55 -4.60 6.67 -6.32
C ALA A 55 -4.23 6.80 -4.83
N ILE A 56 -3.63 5.74 -4.29
CA ILE A 56 -2.98 5.73 -2.98
C ILE A 56 -1.48 5.53 -3.22
N LEU A 57 -0.67 6.54 -2.90
CA LEU A 57 0.76 6.53 -3.20
C LEU A 57 1.59 6.21 -1.96
N ARG A 58 2.15 4.99 -1.89
CA ARG A 58 2.99 4.56 -0.77
C ARG A 58 4.46 4.82 -1.09
N ILE A 59 4.94 5.98 -0.67
CA ILE A 59 6.23 6.53 -1.10
C ILE A 59 7.42 5.77 -0.47
N GLY A 60 7.22 5.17 0.71
CA GLY A 60 8.30 4.51 1.46
C GLY A 60 9.11 5.51 2.30
N PRO A 61 10.45 5.46 2.33
CA PRO A 61 11.30 4.86 1.28
C PRO A 61 11.53 3.36 1.45
N TYR A 62 11.38 2.83 2.66
CA TYR A 62 11.27 1.38 2.85
C TYR A 62 9.86 0.95 2.45
N VAL A 63 9.75 -0.04 1.57
CA VAL A 63 8.46 -0.54 1.09
C VAL A 63 8.23 -2.01 1.40
N CYS A 64 9.25 -2.73 1.89
CA CYS A 64 9.22 -4.19 1.98
C CYS A 64 8.93 -4.83 0.60
N ALA A 65 7.64 -5.04 0.31
CA ALA A 65 7.03 -5.40 -0.97
C ALA A 65 7.60 -6.67 -1.62
N GLU A 66 8.26 -7.53 -0.83
CA GLU A 66 9.10 -8.61 -1.34
C GLU A 66 10.01 -8.13 -2.47
N TRP A 67 10.51 -6.90 -2.36
CA TRP A 67 11.30 -6.23 -3.38
C TRP A 67 12.77 -6.22 -2.97
N ASN A 68 13.65 -6.13 -3.96
CA ASN A 68 15.09 -6.17 -3.72
C ASN A 68 15.49 -5.10 -2.68
N TYR A 69 16.14 -5.56 -1.61
CA TYR A 69 16.59 -4.73 -0.49
C TYR A 69 15.49 -3.84 0.13
N GLY A 70 14.23 -4.27 0.06
CA GLY A 70 13.08 -3.56 0.62
C GLY A 70 12.80 -2.21 -0.02
N GLY A 71 13.31 -1.99 -1.24
CA GLY A 71 13.22 -0.72 -1.96
C GLY A 71 14.47 0.15 -1.84
N PHE A 72 15.38 -0.09 -0.91
CA PHE A 72 16.57 0.74 -0.76
C PHE A 72 17.60 0.52 -1.89
N PRO A 73 18.21 1.59 -2.43
CA PRO A 73 19.34 1.43 -3.33
C PRO A 73 20.55 0.90 -2.58
N VAL A 74 21.30 0.00 -3.22
CA VAL A 74 22.48 -0.64 -2.59
C VAL A 74 23.57 0.38 -2.26
N TRP A 75 23.71 1.46 -3.03
CA TRP A 75 24.70 2.50 -2.76
C TRP A 75 24.47 3.19 -1.41
N LEU A 76 23.22 3.24 -0.93
CA LEU A 76 22.86 3.84 0.36
C LEU A 76 23.60 3.15 1.51
N HIS A 77 23.66 1.81 1.48
CA HIS A 77 24.37 1.00 2.48
C HIS A 77 25.85 1.38 2.64
N ASN A 78 26.48 1.89 1.59
CA ASN A 78 27.90 2.20 1.57
C ASN A 78 28.22 3.61 2.10
N LEU A 79 27.22 4.39 2.52
CA LEU A 79 27.45 5.72 3.08
C LEU A 79 28.09 5.62 4.47
N PRO A 80 29.17 6.38 4.75
CA PRO A 80 29.83 6.35 6.05
C PRO A 80 28.88 6.70 7.20
N GLY A 81 28.81 5.81 8.19
CA GLY A 81 28.00 6.03 9.40
C GLY A 81 26.49 5.85 9.20
N ILE A 82 26.06 5.24 8.10
CA ILE A 82 24.64 5.00 7.86
C ILE A 82 24.08 3.89 8.76
N GLU A 83 22.87 4.13 9.25
CA GLU A 83 22.05 3.14 9.93
C GLU A 83 20.61 3.32 9.44
N PHE A 84 20.01 2.26 8.91
CA PHE A 84 18.72 2.36 8.24
C PHE A 84 17.57 2.44 9.25
N ARG A 85 16.52 3.17 8.84
CA ARG A 85 15.22 3.20 9.52
C ARG A 85 15.36 3.49 11.02
N THR A 86 16.17 4.48 11.37
CA THR A 86 16.33 4.94 12.75
C THR A 86 16.72 6.41 12.72
N LYS A 87 16.88 7.03 13.89
CA LYS A 87 17.34 8.41 14.01
C LYS A 87 18.83 8.49 13.68
N ASN A 88 19.14 8.37 12.39
CA ASN A 88 20.46 8.48 11.82
C ASN A 88 20.42 9.59 10.76
N LYS A 89 21.21 10.65 10.97
CA LYS A 89 21.18 11.83 10.10
C LYS A 89 21.48 11.49 8.64
N VAL A 90 22.42 10.58 8.38
CA VAL A 90 22.79 10.19 7.00
C VAL A 90 21.59 9.55 6.30
N PHE A 91 20.92 8.60 6.96
CA PHE A 91 19.73 7.95 6.42
C PHE A 91 18.57 8.94 6.24
N MET A 92 18.31 9.76 7.25
CA MET A 92 17.21 10.74 7.23
C MET A 92 17.39 11.78 6.11
N ASP A 93 18.61 12.29 5.90
CA ASP A 93 18.91 13.25 4.83
C ASP A 93 18.67 12.63 3.44
N GLU A 94 19.06 11.38 3.22
CA GLU A 94 18.83 10.71 1.93
C GLU A 94 17.35 10.33 1.72
N MET A 95 16.66 9.89 2.77
CA MET A 95 15.21 9.65 2.74
C MET A 95 14.42 10.92 2.41
N GLU A 96 14.78 12.04 3.02
CA GLU A 96 14.16 13.35 2.75
C GLU A 96 14.39 13.78 1.30
N LYS A 97 15.62 13.64 0.77
CA LYS A 97 15.92 13.94 -0.64
C LYS A 97 15.05 13.13 -1.59
N PHE A 98 15.03 11.81 -1.43
CA PHE A 98 14.23 10.93 -2.30
C PHE A 98 12.73 11.24 -2.21
N SER A 99 12.20 11.35 -0.99
CA SER A 99 10.80 11.68 -0.76
C SER A 99 10.44 13.04 -1.39
N THR A 100 11.32 14.04 -1.27
CA THR A 100 11.15 15.36 -1.88
C THR A 100 11.12 15.28 -3.40
N VAL A 101 11.97 14.46 -4.02
CA VAL A 101 11.96 14.26 -5.48
C VAL A 101 10.64 13.66 -5.94
N ILE A 102 10.15 12.61 -5.27
CA ILE A 102 8.84 12.00 -5.61
C ILE A 102 7.71 13.01 -5.42
N ILE A 103 7.66 13.69 -4.27
CA ILE A 103 6.60 14.66 -3.98
C ILE A 103 6.61 15.82 -4.98
N ASN A 104 7.76 16.43 -5.26
CA ASN A 104 7.84 17.54 -6.20
C ASN A 104 7.48 17.08 -7.60
N THR A 105 7.92 15.88 -8.02
CA THR A 105 7.51 15.32 -9.32
C THR A 105 5.98 15.18 -9.39
N MET A 106 5.32 14.62 -8.37
CA MET A 106 3.86 14.50 -8.38
C MET A 106 3.15 15.87 -8.35
N LYS A 107 3.70 16.86 -7.63
CA LYS A 107 3.16 18.24 -7.59
C LYS A 107 3.30 18.97 -8.92
N ASP A 108 4.45 18.84 -9.58
CA ASP A 108 4.75 19.51 -10.85
C ASP A 108 3.81 19.05 -11.98
N TYR A 109 3.30 17.83 -11.88
CA TYR A 109 2.28 17.26 -12.78
C TYR A 109 0.85 17.34 -12.22
N GLU A 110 0.63 18.08 -11.13
CA GLU A 110 -0.69 18.32 -10.53
C GLU A 110 -1.45 17.03 -10.12
N LEU A 111 -0.71 16.01 -9.67
CA LEU A 111 -1.26 14.67 -9.43
C LEU A 111 -1.90 14.46 -8.05
N PHE A 112 -1.74 15.39 -7.12
CA PHE A 112 -2.46 15.35 -5.84
C PHE A 112 -3.90 15.83 -5.99
N ALA A 113 -4.84 15.24 -5.23
CA ALA A 113 -6.25 15.60 -5.27
C ALA A 113 -6.52 17.08 -4.97
N SER A 114 -5.70 17.69 -4.12
CA SER A 114 -5.72 19.13 -3.84
C SER A 114 -5.40 20.01 -5.06
N GLN A 115 -4.77 19.44 -6.09
CA GLN A 115 -4.46 20.06 -7.39
C GLN A 115 -5.37 19.57 -8.52
N GLY A 116 -6.35 18.71 -8.24
CA GLY A 116 -7.23 18.09 -9.24
C GLY A 116 -6.74 16.73 -9.78
N GLY A 117 -5.64 16.19 -9.23
CA GLY A 117 -5.09 14.89 -9.58
C GLY A 117 -5.76 13.71 -8.84
N PRO A 118 -5.37 12.46 -9.16
CA PRO A 118 -6.01 11.27 -8.58
C PRO A 118 -5.48 10.88 -7.19
N ILE A 119 -4.32 11.38 -6.74
CA ILE A 119 -3.69 10.92 -5.50
C ILE A 119 -4.45 11.49 -4.30
N ILE A 120 -5.19 10.63 -3.59
CA ILE A 120 -6.04 11.01 -2.45
C ILE A 120 -5.40 10.70 -1.10
N ILE A 121 -4.45 9.78 -1.03
CA ILE A 121 -3.77 9.35 0.20
C ILE A 121 -2.30 9.07 -0.13
N ALA A 122 -1.40 9.43 0.79
CA ALA A 122 0.01 9.07 0.71
C ALA A 122 0.48 8.33 1.98
N GLN A 123 1.42 7.40 1.83
CA GLN A 123 2.06 6.72 2.97
C GLN A 123 3.54 7.10 3.07
N ILE A 124 3.99 7.33 4.30
CA ILE A 124 5.41 7.42 4.66
C ILE A 124 5.80 6.20 5.49
N GLU A 125 7.01 5.67 5.29
CA GLU A 125 7.44 4.39 5.89
C GLU A 125 6.54 3.19 5.49
N ASN A 126 6.86 2.01 6.01
CA ASN A 126 6.13 0.78 5.86
C ASN A 126 6.37 -0.17 7.04
N GLU A 127 5.32 -0.46 7.80
CA GLU A 127 5.33 -1.42 8.91
C GLU A 127 6.45 -1.20 9.93
N TYR A 128 6.76 0.05 10.25
CA TYR A 128 7.87 0.38 11.13
C TYR A 128 7.61 -0.04 12.59
N GLY A 129 6.36 0.03 13.05
CA GLY A 129 5.98 -0.39 14.41
C GLY A 129 6.40 -1.82 14.75
N ASN A 130 6.48 -2.71 13.75
CA ASN A 130 6.96 -4.09 13.92
C ASN A 130 8.43 -4.20 14.37
N ILE A 131 9.26 -3.19 14.04
CA ILE A 131 10.70 -3.21 14.34
C ILE A 131 11.15 -2.04 15.21
N LYS A 132 10.30 -1.02 15.41
CA LYS A 132 10.60 0.19 16.20
C LYS A 132 11.21 -0.12 17.56
N GLY A 133 10.68 -1.13 18.26
CA GLY A 133 11.15 -1.53 19.59
C GLY A 133 12.63 -1.88 19.63
N SER A 134 13.20 -2.42 18.55
CA SER A 134 14.62 -2.78 18.47
C SER A 134 15.55 -1.56 18.45
N TYR A 135 15.05 -0.38 18.07
CA TYR A 135 15.80 0.88 18.06
C TYR A 135 15.60 1.71 19.34
N GLY A 136 14.74 1.26 20.27
CA GLY A 136 14.44 1.96 21.50
C GLY A 136 13.99 3.41 21.26
N GLN A 137 14.57 4.35 22.00
CA GLN A 137 14.20 5.78 21.90
C GLN A 137 14.48 6.37 20.50
N ALA A 138 15.52 5.90 19.80
CA ALA A 138 15.84 6.38 18.46
C ALA A 138 14.72 6.02 17.45
N GLY A 139 14.06 4.88 17.64
CA GLY A 139 12.93 4.48 16.79
C GLY A 139 11.71 5.39 16.98
N ASN A 140 11.37 5.74 18.23
CA ASN A 140 10.29 6.69 18.52
C ASN A 140 10.56 8.08 17.93
N GLU A 141 11.81 8.55 18.03
CA GLU A 141 12.20 9.85 17.48
C GLU A 141 12.23 9.84 15.94
N TYR A 142 12.57 8.71 15.33
CA TYR A 142 12.52 8.52 13.88
C TYR A 142 11.08 8.52 13.35
N VAL A 143 10.15 7.81 13.97
CA VAL A 143 8.72 7.83 13.56
C VAL A 143 8.15 9.23 13.64
N LYS A 144 8.45 9.96 14.73
CA LYS A 144 8.04 11.35 14.85
C LYS A 144 8.60 12.21 13.72
N TRP A 145 9.89 12.05 13.40
CA TRP A 145 10.48 12.78 12.28
C TRP A 145 9.87 12.39 10.93
N CYS A 146 9.53 11.12 10.69
CA CYS A 146 8.85 10.69 9.46
C CYS A 146 7.49 11.38 9.31
N ALA A 147 6.72 11.46 10.40
CA ALA A 147 5.45 12.17 10.41
C ALA A 147 5.66 13.68 10.17
N ASP A 148 6.60 14.32 10.86
CA ASP A 148 6.91 15.74 10.68
C ASP A 148 7.34 16.04 9.23
N LEU A 149 8.18 15.19 8.63
CA LEU A 149 8.59 15.28 7.23
C LEU A 149 7.40 15.16 6.29
N ALA A 150 6.55 14.14 6.45
CA ALA A 150 5.37 13.94 5.62
C ALA A 150 4.44 15.16 5.65
N LEU A 151 4.18 15.71 6.84
CA LEU A 151 3.33 16.88 7.03
C LEU A 151 3.96 18.16 6.46
N SER A 152 5.29 18.28 6.49
CA SER A 152 6.00 19.45 5.95
C SER A 152 5.75 19.69 4.45
N TYR A 153 5.39 18.62 3.70
CA TYR A 153 5.08 18.73 2.28
C TYR A 153 3.76 19.45 2.00
N ASN A 154 2.87 19.65 2.99
CA ASN A 154 1.62 20.40 2.86
C ASN A 154 0.78 19.99 1.63
N LEU A 155 0.55 18.68 1.46
CA LEU A 155 -0.15 18.15 0.29
C LEU A 155 -1.67 18.35 0.31
N SER A 156 -2.24 18.74 1.46
CA SER A 156 -3.68 18.83 1.68
C SER A 156 -4.44 17.53 1.39
N ILE A 157 -3.77 16.39 1.53
CA ILE A 157 -4.33 15.04 1.54
C ILE A 157 -3.91 14.32 2.83
N PRO A 158 -4.65 13.30 3.29
CA PRO A 158 -4.26 12.50 4.44
C PRO A 158 -2.96 11.72 4.19
N TRP A 159 -2.18 11.60 5.27
CA TRP A 159 -1.03 10.71 5.34
C TRP A 159 -1.34 9.51 6.22
N ILE A 160 -0.83 8.35 5.83
CA ILE A 160 -0.99 7.09 6.56
C ILE A 160 0.36 6.48 6.95
N MET A 161 0.33 5.60 7.95
CA MET A 161 1.42 4.67 8.31
C MET A 161 0.81 3.31 8.69
N CYS A 162 1.13 2.25 7.95
CA CYS A 162 0.65 0.91 8.25
C CYS A 162 1.45 0.25 9.39
N GLN A 163 0.76 -0.55 10.22
CA GLN A 163 1.31 -1.22 11.41
C GLN A 163 2.10 -0.28 12.33
N GLU A 164 1.61 0.94 12.51
CA GLU A 164 2.20 1.94 13.42
C GLU A 164 1.18 2.37 14.48
N ASP A 165 1.04 1.57 15.54
CA ASP A 165 0.01 1.74 16.57
C ASP A 165 0.01 3.13 17.25
N ASP A 166 1.15 3.81 17.31
CA ASP A 166 1.31 5.14 17.89
C ASP A 166 1.66 6.20 16.83
N ALA A 167 1.23 6.01 15.57
CA ALA A 167 1.41 6.97 14.49
C ALA A 167 1.07 8.41 14.97
N PRO A 168 1.99 9.37 14.86
CA PRO A 168 1.78 10.72 15.37
C PRO A 168 0.62 11.43 14.66
N HIS A 169 -0.29 12.05 15.42
CA HIS A 169 -1.38 12.85 14.84
C HIS A 169 -0.83 13.99 13.95
N PRO A 170 -1.42 14.28 12.76
CA PRO A 170 -2.67 13.73 12.20
C PRO A 170 -2.49 12.51 11.27
N ILE A 171 -1.33 11.83 11.30
CA ILE A 171 -1.13 10.61 10.50
C ILE A 171 -2.11 9.53 10.95
N ILE A 172 -2.75 8.86 10.00
CA ILE A 172 -3.70 7.77 10.27
C ILE A 172 -2.93 6.44 10.29
N ASN A 173 -2.98 5.72 11.40
CA ASN A 173 -2.46 4.35 11.42
C ASN A 173 -3.43 3.39 10.73
N THR A 174 -2.88 2.42 10.00
CA THR A 174 -3.66 1.44 9.24
C THR A 174 -3.24 0.01 9.57
N CYS A 175 -4.05 -0.96 9.16
CA CYS A 175 -3.80 -2.38 9.38
C CYS A 175 -3.42 -3.10 8.08
N ASN A 176 -2.55 -4.10 8.20
CA ASN A 176 -2.21 -5.07 7.16
C ASN A 176 -2.49 -6.48 7.70
N GLY A 177 -2.90 -7.41 6.84
CA GLY A 177 -3.14 -8.79 7.26
C GLY A 177 -4.12 -9.54 6.38
N PHE A 178 -4.39 -10.80 6.74
CA PHE A 178 -5.53 -11.54 6.20
C PHE A 178 -6.87 -11.03 6.76
N TYR A 179 -6.85 -10.48 7.98
CA TYR A 179 -8.01 -9.98 8.71
C TYR A 179 -7.64 -8.71 9.49
N CYS A 180 -8.42 -7.65 9.31
CA CYS A 180 -8.28 -6.39 10.05
C CYS A 180 -9.62 -5.92 10.67
N ASP A 181 -10.60 -6.81 10.80
CA ASP A 181 -11.92 -6.49 11.34
C ASP A 181 -11.89 -6.06 12.81
N GLN A 182 -10.90 -6.51 13.59
CA GLN A 182 -10.73 -6.09 14.99
C GLN A 182 -9.79 -4.90 15.18
N PHE A 183 -9.12 -4.44 14.12
CA PHE A 183 -8.24 -3.29 14.19
C PHE A 183 -9.01 -2.03 14.62
N LYS A 184 -8.36 -1.19 15.43
CA LYS A 184 -8.89 0.11 15.85
C LYS A 184 -7.84 1.18 15.59
N PRO A 185 -8.17 2.27 14.88
CA PRO A 185 -7.24 3.37 14.72
C PRO A 185 -6.91 3.97 16.09
N ASN A 186 -5.71 4.54 16.21
CA ASN A 186 -5.18 5.08 17.46
C ASN A 186 -5.85 6.40 17.89
N SER A 187 -6.69 6.96 17.02
CA SER A 187 -7.49 8.16 17.22
C SER A 187 -8.95 7.88 16.86
N LYS A 188 -9.88 8.37 17.68
CA LYS A 188 -11.33 8.27 17.42
C LYS A 188 -11.79 9.09 16.20
N ASN A 189 -10.97 10.05 15.78
CA ASN A 189 -11.26 10.91 14.62
C ASN A 189 -10.65 10.36 13.33
N SER A 190 -9.88 9.27 13.40
CA SER A 190 -9.27 8.64 12.24
C SER A 190 -10.19 7.54 11.68
N PRO A 191 -10.37 7.46 10.37
CA PRO A 191 -11.10 6.37 9.74
C PRO A 191 -10.36 5.04 9.93
N LYS A 192 -11.11 3.93 10.00
CA LYS A 192 -10.54 2.59 10.04
C LYS A 192 -10.20 2.13 8.63
N MET A 193 -8.91 1.98 8.35
CA MET A 193 -8.37 1.65 7.03
C MET A 193 -7.53 0.36 7.06
N TRP A 194 -7.69 -0.47 6.02
CA TRP A 194 -6.97 -1.72 5.79
C TRP A 194 -6.18 -1.61 4.48
N THR A 195 -4.89 -1.33 4.60
CA THR A 195 -3.99 -1.03 3.47
C THR A 195 -3.48 -2.28 2.76
N GLU A 196 -3.43 -3.43 3.44
CA GLU A 196 -3.05 -4.69 2.79
C GLU A 196 -3.94 -5.84 3.24
N ASN A 197 -4.98 -6.13 2.47
CA ASN A 197 -5.71 -7.38 2.54
C ASN A 197 -4.99 -8.41 1.67
N TRP A 198 -4.27 -9.34 2.31
CA TRP A 198 -3.43 -10.28 1.61
C TRP A 198 -4.25 -11.27 0.77
N THR A 199 -4.31 -11.10 -0.54
CA THR A 199 -5.13 -11.95 -1.44
C THR A 199 -4.60 -13.36 -1.58
N GLY A 200 -3.38 -13.60 -1.12
CA GLY A 200 -2.69 -14.87 -1.09
C GLY A 200 -1.37 -14.67 -0.38
N TRP A 201 -0.27 -15.04 -1.03
CA TRP A 201 1.08 -14.82 -0.49
C TRP A 201 2.10 -14.71 -1.61
N PHE A 202 3.28 -14.18 -1.31
CA PHE A 202 4.42 -14.29 -2.21
C PHE A 202 4.95 -15.72 -2.27
N LYS A 203 5.58 -16.10 -3.39
CA LYS A 203 6.19 -17.42 -3.55
C LYS A 203 7.71 -17.33 -3.42
N ALA A 204 8.27 -18.16 -2.53
CA ALA A 204 9.71 -18.36 -2.44
C ALA A 204 10.16 -19.55 -3.31
N TRP A 205 11.41 -19.53 -3.76
CA TRP A 205 12.00 -20.65 -4.50
C TRP A 205 11.97 -21.94 -3.67
N GLY A 206 11.36 -22.99 -4.22
CA GLY A 206 11.20 -24.27 -3.54
C GLY A 206 9.94 -24.39 -2.67
N SER A 207 9.16 -23.31 -2.52
CA SER A 207 7.86 -23.35 -1.83
C SER A 207 6.72 -23.78 -2.75
N ARG A 208 5.61 -24.20 -2.13
CA ARG A 208 4.35 -24.48 -2.83
C ARG A 208 3.70 -23.18 -3.30
N ASP A 209 2.80 -23.29 -4.27
CA ASP A 209 1.96 -22.18 -4.69
C ASP A 209 1.03 -21.78 -3.52
N PRO A 210 1.06 -20.51 -3.10
CA PRO A 210 0.16 -20.02 -2.07
C PRO A 210 -1.26 -19.89 -2.63
N LEU A 211 -2.24 -20.10 -1.76
CA LEU A 211 -3.66 -20.05 -2.11
C LEU A 211 -4.43 -19.42 -0.95
N ARG A 212 -5.31 -18.48 -1.26
CA ARG A 212 -6.39 -18.03 -0.38
C ARG A 212 -7.68 -18.07 -1.19
N THR A 213 -8.73 -18.67 -0.63
CA THR A 213 -9.96 -18.85 -1.41
C THR A 213 -10.72 -17.52 -1.53
N ALA A 214 -11.50 -17.38 -2.60
CA ALA A 214 -12.31 -16.18 -2.82
C ALA A 214 -13.36 -16.00 -1.70
N GLU A 215 -13.89 -17.09 -1.15
CA GLU A 215 -14.86 -17.08 -0.06
C GLU A 215 -14.26 -16.53 1.25
N ASP A 216 -13.03 -16.94 1.61
CA ASP A 216 -12.33 -16.40 2.79
C ASP A 216 -12.00 -14.92 2.60
N LEU A 217 -11.54 -14.54 1.40
CA LEU A 217 -11.24 -13.16 1.07
C LEU A 217 -12.49 -12.27 1.18
N ALA A 218 -13.61 -12.69 0.56
CA ALA A 218 -14.89 -11.98 0.61
C ALA A 218 -15.44 -11.90 2.05
N PHE A 219 -15.33 -12.99 2.83
CA PHE A 219 -15.73 -13.01 4.23
C PHE A 219 -14.94 -12.00 5.08
N ALA A 220 -13.62 -11.94 4.89
CA ALA A 220 -12.78 -11.00 5.62
C ALA A 220 -13.12 -9.54 5.29
N VAL A 221 -13.37 -9.24 4.01
CA VAL A 221 -13.82 -7.90 3.55
C VAL A 221 -15.19 -7.55 4.14
N GLY A 222 -16.17 -8.44 4.04
CA GLY A 222 -17.51 -8.23 4.61
C GLY A 222 -17.46 -7.97 6.12
N ARG A 223 -16.66 -8.74 6.86
CA ARG A 223 -16.44 -8.51 8.30
C ARG A 223 -15.76 -7.17 8.59
N PHE A 224 -14.76 -6.78 7.81
CA PHE A 224 -14.08 -5.51 8.00
C PHE A 224 -15.04 -4.32 7.92
N PHE A 225 -15.88 -4.28 6.87
CA PHE A 225 -16.90 -3.24 6.68
C PHE A 225 -18.01 -3.32 7.73
N GLN A 226 -18.48 -4.52 8.11
CA GLN A 226 -19.46 -4.70 9.19
C GLN A 226 -18.98 -4.09 10.53
N TYR A 227 -17.67 -4.08 10.77
CA TYR A 227 -17.05 -3.51 11.98
C TYR A 227 -16.57 -2.06 11.75
N GLY A 228 -17.23 -1.31 10.86
CA GLY A 228 -16.98 0.11 10.62
C GLY A 228 -15.70 0.41 9.83
N GLY A 229 -15.21 -0.54 9.04
CA GLY A 229 -14.17 -0.30 8.05
C GLY A 229 -14.64 0.69 6.98
N THR A 230 -13.72 1.50 6.44
CA THR A 230 -14.05 2.57 5.47
C THR A 230 -13.20 2.53 4.20
N LEU A 231 -12.02 1.91 4.27
CA LEU A 231 -11.12 1.71 3.14
C LEU A 231 -10.48 0.33 3.29
N GLN A 232 -10.54 -0.48 2.23
CA GLN A 232 -9.85 -1.75 2.13
C GLN A 232 -9.13 -1.83 0.79
N ASN A 233 -7.86 -2.21 0.81
CA ASN A 233 -7.03 -2.39 -0.37
C ASN A 233 -6.57 -3.85 -0.49
N TYR A 234 -6.61 -4.42 -1.70
CA TYR A 234 -6.15 -5.77 -1.99
C TYR A 234 -4.65 -5.77 -2.27
N TYR A 235 -3.89 -6.46 -1.42
CA TYR A 235 -2.47 -6.72 -1.62
C TYR A 235 -2.30 -8.20 -1.99
N MET A 236 -2.26 -8.59 -3.27
CA MET A 236 -2.21 -7.77 -4.48
C MET A 236 -3.51 -7.88 -5.28
N TYR A 237 -3.97 -6.78 -5.88
CA TYR A 237 -5.01 -6.86 -6.91
C TYR A 237 -4.45 -7.40 -8.25
N HIS A 238 -3.24 -6.97 -8.59
CA HIS A 238 -2.38 -7.57 -9.61
C HIS A 238 -0.96 -7.55 -9.07
N GLY A 239 -0.35 -8.71 -8.87
CA GLY A 239 1.03 -8.79 -8.37
C GLY A 239 2.07 -8.73 -9.50
N GLY A 240 1.85 -9.46 -10.59
CA GLY A 240 2.68 -9.38 -11.79
C GLY A 240 4.00 -10.16 -11.67
N THR A 241 5.09 -9.58 -12.18
CA THR A 241 6.38 -10.26 -12.35
C THR A 241 7.54 -9.41 -11.85
N ASN A 242 8.45 -10.04 -11.10
CA ASN A 242 9.75 -9.50 -10.74
C ASN A 242 10.71 -9.57 -11.95
N PHE A 243 10.65 -8.57 -12.84
CA PHE A 243 11.47 -8.50 -14.05
C PHE A 243 12.94 -8.13 -13.80
N GLY A 244 13.84 -8.81 -14.52
CA GLY A 244 15.26 -8.50 -14.48
C GLY A 244 15.93 -9.08 -13.23
N ARG A 245 16.80 -8.30 -12.60
CA ARG A 245 17.66 -8.76 -11.48
C ARG A 245 17.77 -7.78 -10.31
N THR A 246 16.96 -6.74 -10.35
CA THR A 246 16.89 -5.68 -9.32
C THR A 246 15.48 -5.50 -8.77
N SER A 247 14.53 -6.31 -9.24
CA SER A 247 13.21 -6.55 -8.66
C SER A 247 13.20 -7.83 -7.84
N GLY A 248 12.25 -7.99 -6.93
CA GLY A 248 12.11 -9.19 -6.12
C GLY A 248 13.16 -9.30 -5.02
N GLY A 249 12.74 -9.71 -3.84
CA GLY A 249 13.58 -9.91 -2.67
C GLY A 249 14.43 -11.19 -2.78
N PRO A 250 15.37 -11.39 -1.83
CA PRO A 250 16.12 -12.63 -1.75
C PRO A 250 15.17 -13.84 -1.68
N TYR A 251 15.43 -14.85 -2.50
CA TYR A 251 14.65 -16.09 -2.57
C TYR A 251 13.18 -15.96 -3.01
N ILE A 252 12.73 -14.79 -3.45
CA ILE A 252 11.41 -14.60 -4.06
C ILE A 252 11.45 -15.07 -5.52
N THR A 253 10.40 -15.73 -5.99
CA THR A 253 10.32 -16.17 -7.38
C THR A 253 10.19 -15.00 -8.35
N THR A 254 10.49 -15.25 -9.62
CA THR A 254 10.22 -14.29 -10.70
C THR A 254 8.74 -13.98 -10.80
N SER A 255 7.87 -14.99 -10.67
CA SER A 255 6.44 -14.76 -10.55
C SER A 255 6.12 -14.06 -9.22
N TYR A 256 5.31 -13.02 -9.28
CA TYR A 256 4.70 -12.35 -8.14
C TYR A 256 3.16 -12.41 -8.27
N ASP A 257 2.62 -13.52 -8.80
CA ASP A 257 1.18 -13.72 -9.03
C ASP A 257 0.33 -13.45 -7.77
N TYR A 258 0.82 -13.86 -6.60
CA TYR A 258 0.20 -13.64 -5.30
C TYR A 258 -1.18 -14.31 -5.09
N ASN A 259 -1.65 -15.15 -6.02
CA ASN A 259 -3.05 -15.57 -6.10
C ASN A 259 -4.00 -14.35 -6.19
N ALA A 260 -3.56 -13.32 -6.90
CA ALA A 260 -4.26 -12.06 -7.06
C ALA A 260 -5.52 -12.21 -7.95
N PRO A 261 -6.51 -11.31 -7.79
CA PRO A 261 -7.67 -11.21 -8.69
C PRO A 261 -7.32 -11.15 -10.18
N LEU A 262 -6.29 -10.39 -10.53
CA LEU A 262 -5.65 -10.44 -11.83
C LEU A 262 -4.33 -11.22 -11.71
N ASP A 263 -4.25 -12.34 -12.44
CA ASP A 263 -3.07 -13.20 -12.45
C ASP A 263 -1.81 -12.46 -12.94
N GLU A 264 -0.66 -13.13 -12.89
CA GLU A 264 0.62 -12.60 -13.37
C GLU A 264 0.56 -11.99 -14.78
N TYR A 265 -0.33 -12.50 -15.65
CA TYR A 265 -0.46 -12.09 -17.05
C TYR A 265 -1.57 -11.04 -17.27
N GLY A 266 -2.31 -10.67 -16.23
CA GLY A 266 -3.38 -9.69 -16.26
C GLY A 266 -4.75 -10.26 -16.65
N THR A 267 -4.92 -11.59 -16.60
CA THR A 267 -6.23 -12.24 -16.79
C THR A 267 -6.94 -12.35 -15.45
N PHE A 268 -8.27 -12.28 -15.43
CA PHE A 268 -9.01 -12.63 -14.22
C PHE A 268 -8.69 -14.08 -13.84
N ALA A 269 -8.24 -14.29 -12.60
CA ALA A 269 -8.01 -15.63 -12.09
C ALA A 269 -9.33 -16.42 -12.19
N THR A 270 -9.27 -17.68 -12.67
CA THR A 270 -10.43 -18.54 -12.96
C THR A 270 -11.37 -18.81 -11.77
N CYS A 271 -11.00 -18.40 -10.55
CA CYS A 271 -11.86 -18.47 -9.37
C CYS A 271 -12.74 -17.22 -9.18
N LEU A 272 -12.57 -16.18 -10.00
CA LEU A 272 -13.42 -14.98 -10.04
C LEU A 272 -14.31 -14.97 -11.29
N ASP A 273 -14.68 -16.14 -11.83
CA ASP A 273 -15.82 -16.24 -12.74
C ASP A 273 -17.09 -15.79 -12.00
N PHE A 274 -17.29 -14.46 -11.99
CA PHE A 274 -18.45 -13.68 -11.59
C PHE A 274 -19.46 -14.42 -10.69
N ASP A 275 -19.12 -14.54 -9.40
CA ASP A 275 -20.11 -14.59 -8.34
C ASP A 275 -20.62 -13.14 -8.13
N PRO A 276 -21.94 -12.86 -8.12
CA PRO A 276 -22.52 -11.53 -7.90
C PRO A 276 -22.06 -10.74 -6.65
N GLY A 277 -21.17 -11.28 -5.82
CA GLY A 277 -20.64 -10.65 -4.60
C GLY A 277 -19.79 -9.38 -4.83
N CYS A 278 -19.26 -9.12 -6.03
CA CYS A 278 -18.57 -7.85 -6.30
C CYS A 278 -19.52 -6.63 -6.36
N ASP A 279 -20.82 -6.84 -6.57
CA ASP A 279 -21.83 -5.76 -6.45
C ASP A 279 -22.11 -5.38 -4.98
N LEU A 280 -21.64 -6.17 -4.01
CA LEU A 280 -21.96 -5.97 -2.60
C LEU A 280 -21.33 -4.68 -2.05
N SER A 281 -20.07 -4.37 -2.40
CA SER A 281 -19.36 -3.21 -1.87
C SER A 281 -19.98 -1.88 -2.31
N MET A 282 -20.36 -1.73 -3.59
CA MET A 282 -21.06 -0.52 -4.07
C MET A 282 -22.46 -0.40 -3.43
N SER A 283 -23.17 -1.51 -3.21
CA SER A 283 -24.47 -1.48 -2.54
C SER A 283 -24.41 -1.08 -1.06
N MET A 284 -23.23 -1.15 -0.44
CA MET A 284 -23.01 -0.80 0.96
C MET A 284 -22.57 0.64 1.18
N GLU A 285 -22.24 1.41 0.13
CA GLU A 285 -21.72 2.79 0.24
C GLU A 285 -22.68 3.70 1.03
N GLU A 286 -23.98 3.67 0.69
CA GLU A 286 -25.00 4.49 1.37
C GLU A 286 -25.15 4.08 2.84
N VAL A 287 -25.10 2.78 3.12
CA VAL A 287 -25.20 2.23 4.49
C VAL A 287 -23.96 2.57 5.32
N LEU A 288 -22.77 2.51 4.73
CA LEU A 288 -21.51 2.84 5.42
C LEU A 288 -21.35 4.34 5.65
N THR A 289 -21.87 5.17 4.75
CA THR A 289 -21.73 6.63 4.80
C THR A 289 -22.82 7.30 5.64
N TYR A 290 -24.06 6.78 5.56
CA TYR A 290 -25.24 7.42 6.15
C TYR A 290 -26.06 6.52 7.07
N GLY A 291 -25.75 5.22 7.13
CA GLY A 291 -26.52 4.26 7.93
C GLY A 291 -26.28 4.40 9.43
N GLU A 292 -27.30 4.07 10.22
CA GLU A 292 -27.17 3.92 11.67
C GLU A 292 -26.61 2.54 12.03
N VAL A 293 -25.54 2.50 12.82
CA VAL A 293 -24.93 1.24 13.28
C VAL A 293 -25.72 0.69 14.46
N ASN A 294 -26.34 -0.49 14.27
CA ASN A 294 -26.97 -1.25 15.34
C ASN A 294 -26.18 -2.55 15.62
N HIS A 295 -25.68 -2.71 16.84
CA HIS A 295 -25.00 -3.93 17.26
C HIS A 295 -26.01 -4.95 17.78
N THR A 296 -26.17 -6.06 17.06
CA THR A 296 -26.94 -7.22 17.52
C THR A 296 -26.00 -8.41 17.68
N GLU A 297 -25.77 -8.87 18.90
CA GLU A 297 -25.05 -10.12 19.15
C GLU A 297 -25.98 -11.30 18.90
N TYR A 298 -25.71 -12.09 17.85
CA TYR A 298 -26.51 -13.26 17.51
C TYR A 298 -26.08 -14.54 18.26
N GLY A 299 -25.13 -14.46 19.20
CA GLY A 299 -24.61 -15.63 19.93
C GLY A 299 -23.93 -16.68 19.04
N HIS A 300 -23.65 -17.87 19.59
CA HIS A 300 -23.02 -19.00 18.88
C HIS A 300 -24.01 -19.74 17.96
N LEU A 301 -24.62 -19.05 17.01
CA LEU A 301 -25.42 -19.69 15.95
C LEU A 301 -24.53 -20.06 14.77
N THR A 302 -23.65 -21.04 14.97
CA THR A 302 -23.19 -21.89 13.85
C THR A 302 -24.28 -22.92 13.60
N THR A 303 -25.03 -22.75 12.51
CA THR A 303 -25.84 -23.83 11.93
C THR A 303 -24.91 -24.97 11.54
N VAL A 304 -25.18 -26.15 12.12
CA VAL A 304 -24.58 -27.45 11.78
C VAL A 304 -25.06 -27.89 10.40
#